data_AF-A0A1A2T9R4-F1
#
_entry.id   AF-A0A1A2T9R4-F1
#
_cell.length_a   1.000
_cell.length_b   1.000
_cell.length_c   1.000
_cell.angle_alpha   90.00
_cell.angle_beta   90.00
_cell.angle_gamma   90.00
#
_symmetry.space_group_name_H-M   'P 1'
#
loop_
_entity.id
_entity.type
_entity.pdbx_description
1 polymer ?
#
loop_
_entity_poly.entity_id
_entity_poly.type
_entity_poly.pdbx_seq_one_letter_code
_entity_poly.pdbx_strand_id
1 'polypeptide(L)'
;MLDKVEAWYRRFIRVTFDHDYHLLALWTVHTHLAEECHTSPRLQLDSLMPGAGKTTVLDHFKRLCHDPVLIASMSSPALLPRMLNNGIRTVLLDEVHRTLSPDKPGVGDLVAIINTGYRRGASRPVNVPVKGGGWEVVEMPTFAPAALAGNDPNLAEDTRSRMIRVLLMPDLDGTVEDSDWEYLENEADALQDEIAEWAASAREKVKGMVVDLPAGCVGRAKEKWRPIKRVAVAACGR
;
A
#
# COMPACT_ATOMS: atom_id res chain seq x y z
N MET A 1 2.77 17.67 9.18
CA MET A 1 2.92 16.71 8.06
C MET A 1 1.64 15.91 7.82
N LEU A 2 1.13 15.09 8.76
CA LEU A 2 -0.09 14.28 8.50
C LEU A 2 -1.29 15.11 8.04
N ASP A 3 -1.54 16.24 8.70
CA ASP A 3 -2.64 17.15 8.33
C ASP A 3 -2.49 17.71 6.90
N LYS A 4 -1.25 17.89 6.41
CA LYS A 4 -1.00 18.32 5.02
C LYS A 4 -1.34 17.21 4.03
N VAL A 5 -0.94 15.98 4.33
CA VAL A 5 -1.25 14.80 3.49
C VAL A 5 -2.76 14.52 3.50
N GLU A 6 -3.41 14.69 4.65
CA GLU A 6 -4.86 14.60 4.76
C GLU A 6 -5.57 15.68 3.94
N ALA A 7 -5.16 16.94 4.10
CA ALA A 7 -5.69 18.07 3.32
C ALA A 7 -5.50 17.85 1.82
N TRP A 8 -4.36 17.30 1.41
CA TRP A 8 -4.11 16.89 0.03
C TRP A 8 -5.16 15.89 -0.46
N TYR A 9 -5.41 14.79 0.26
CA TYR A 9 -6.42 13.82 -0.17
C TYR A 9 -7.84 14.39 -0.17
N ARG A 10 -8.18 15.29 0.78
CA ARG A 10 -9.49 15.94 0.83
C ARG A 10 -9.78 16.79 -0.41
N ARG A 11 -8.75 17.32 -1.06
CA ARG A 11 -8.90 18.08 -2.32
C ARG A 11 -9.37 17.20 -3.46
N PHE A 12 -8.83 15.98 -3.61
CA PHE A 12 -8.97 15.20 -4.84
C PHE A 12 -9.79 13.92 -4.70
N ILE A 13 -9.95 13.40 -3.48
CA ILE A 13 -10.52 12.07 -3.23
C ILE A 13 -11.82 12.20 -2.45
N ARG A 14 -12.86 11.52 -2.92
CA ARG A 14 -14.11 11.38 -2.19
C ARG A 14 -14.18 10.01 -1.51
N VAL A 15 -14.15 10.03 -0.17
CA VAL A 15 -14.31 8.82 0.67
C VAL A 15 -15.73 8.72 1.21
N THR A 16 -16.17 7.51 1.55
CA THR A 16 -17.48 7.27 2.18
C THR A 16 -17.47 7.68 3.65
N PHE A 17 -16.36 7.45 4.35
CA PHE A 17 -16.21 7.77 5.76
C PHE A 17 -15.08 8.77 5.96
N ASP A 18 -15.35 9.88 6.65
CA ASP A 18 -14.37 10.97 6.80
C ASP A 18 -13.04 10.52 7.43
N HIS A 19 -13.07 9.54 8.33
CA HIS A 19 -11.87 8.98 8.94
C HIS A 19 -10.94 8.26 7.96
N ASP A 20 -11.40 7.90 6.77
CA ASP A 20 -10.57 7.28 5.73
C ASP A 20 -9.51 8.25 5.20
N TYR A 21 -9.70 9.57 5.30
CA TYR A 21 -8.65 10.53 4.97
C TYR A 21 -7.43 10.40 5.89
N HIS A 22 -7.66 10.20 7.19
CA HIS A 22 -6.59 9.90 8.14
C HIS A 22 -5.89 8.59 7.79
N LEU A 23 -6.65 7.57 7.39
CA LEU A 23 -6.09 6.28 7.01
C LEU A 23 -5.23 6.39 5.74
N LEU A 24 -5.68 7.12 4.72
CA LEU A 24 -4.89 7.38 3.51
C LEU A 24 -3.59 8.10 3.87
N ALA A 25 -3.66 9.18 4.66
CA ALA A 25 -2.47 9.92 5.10
C ALA A 25 -1.49 9.05 5.89
N LEU A 26 -1.98 8.31 6.89
CA LEU A 26 -1.16 7.44 7.72
C LEU A 26 -0.56 6.28 6.92
N TRP A 27 -1.30 5.69 6.00
CA TRP A 27 -0.82 4.59 5.17
C TRP A 27 0.25 5.06 4.18
N THR A 28 0.07 6.23 3.56
CA THR A 28 1.08 6.86 2.69
C THR A 28 2.39 7.06 3.44
N VAL A 29 2.33 7.66 4.63
CA VAL A 29 3.53 7.90 5.45
C VAL A 29 4.14 6.58 5.95
N HIS A 30 3.31 5.59 6.29
CA HIS A 30 3.77 4.24 6.65
C HIS A 30 4.60 3.61 5.54
N THR A 31 4.34 3.89 4.25
CA THR A 31 5.15 3.32 3.17
C THR A 31 6.63 3.72 3.25
N HIS A 32 6.93 4.92 3.74
CA HIS A 32 8.29 5.43 3.95
C HIS A 32 8.98 4.91 5.21
N LEU A 33 8.20 4.26 6.10
CA LEU A 33 8.63 3.68 7.38
C LEU A 33 8.42 2.16 7.42
N ALA A 34 8.18 1.55 6.26
CA ALA A 34 7.82 0.15 6.16
C ALA A 34 8.97 -0.75 6.64
N GLU A 35 10.22 -0.35 6.42
CA GLU A 35 11.40 -1.06 6.91
C GLU A 35 11.44 -1.12 8.44
N GLU A 36 11.10 -0.03 9.13
CA GLU A 36 11.08 0.06 10.59
C GLU A 36 9.91 -0.69 11.22
N CYS A 37 8.97 -1.14 10.40
CA CYS A 37 7.81 -1.92 10.79
C CYS A 37 8.01 -3.42 10.53
N HIS A 38 7.42 -4.27 11.38
CA HIS A 38 7.45 -5.73 11.18
C HIS A 38 6.35 -6.23 10.25
N THR A 39 5.28 -5.45 10.09
CA THR A 39 4.13 -5.75 9.24
C THR A 39 3.75 -4.52 8.45
N SER A 40 3.18 -4.74 7.26
CA SER A 40 2.59 -3.70 6.45
C SER A 40 1.17 -4.10 6.07
N PRO A 41 0.12 -3.48 6.63
CA PRO A 41 -1.24 -3.77 6.23
C PRO A 41 -1.42 -3.51 4.74
N ARG A 42 -2.13 -4.43 4.10
CA ARG A 42 -2.58 -4.24 2.72
C ARG A 42 -3.71 -3.23 2.74
N LEU A 43 -3.68 -2.22 1.87
CA LEU A 43 -4.79 -1.29 1.74
C LEU A 43 -5.71 -1.79 0.64
N GLN A 44 -7.00 -1.96 0.93
CA GLN A 44 -8.00 -2.26 -0.07
C GLN A 44 -8.72 -0.96 -0.44
N LEU A 45 -8.59 -0.52 -1.67
CA LEU A 45 -9.38 0.57 -2.24
C LEU A 45 -10.58 -0.05 -2.95
N ASP A 46 -11.75 0.18 -2.38
CA ASP A 46 -12.99 -0.46 -2.82
C ASP A 46 -14.08 0.57 -3.10
N SER A 47 -15.10 0.17 -3.84
CA SER A 47 -16.26 1.00 -4.16
C SER A 47 -17.41 0.13 -4.65
N LEU A 48 -18.63 0.57 -4.39
CA LEU A 48 -19.84 -0.10 -4.89
C LEU A 48 -20.10 0.17 -6.38
N MET A 49 -19.46 1.18 -6.96
CA MET A 49 -19.67 1.60 -8.35
C MET A 49 -18.35 1.91 -9.06
N PRO A 50 -18.25 1.67 -10.38
CA PRO A 50 -17.16 2.19 -11.22
C PRO A 50 -17.06 3.72 -11.13
N GLY A 51 -15.87 4.27 -11.40
CA GLY A 51 -15.67 5.73 -11.42
C GLY A 51 -15.57 6.40 -10.04
N ALA A 52 -15.53 5.64 -8.94
CA ALA A 52 -15.41 6.19 -7.58
C ALA A 52 -13.99 6.70 -7.20
N GLY A 53 -13.08 6.92 -8.16
CA GLY A 53 -11.75 7.49 -7.88
C GLY A 53 -10.68 6.52 -7.35
N LYS A 54 -10.86 5.20 -7.45
CA LYS A 54 -9.83 4.21 -7.02
C LYS A 54 -8.48 4.40 -7.74
N THR A 55 -8.51 4.50 -9.06
CA THR A 55 -7.31 4.78 -9.87
C THR A 55 -6.73 6.15 -9.55
N THR A 56 -7.57 7.16 -9.28
CA THR A 56 -7.13 8.48 -8.80
C THR A 56 -6.32 8.37 -7.51
N VAL A 57 -6.78 7.59 -6.52
CA VAL A 57 -6.00 7.32 -5.29
C VAL A 57 -4.66 6.66 -5.62
N LEU A 58 -4.62 5.68 -6.52
CA LEU A 58 -3.37 5.05 -6.93
C LEU A 58 -2.41 6.04 -7.62
N ASP A 59 -2.92 6.99 -8.40
CA ASP A 59 -2.09 8.04 -9.03
C ASP A 59 -1.50 9.00 -8.00
N HIS A 60 -2.23 9.35 -6.94
CA HIS A 60 -1.65 10.09 -5.81
C HIS A 60 -0.63 9.24 -5.04
N PHE A 61 -0.89 7.95 -4.81
CA PHE A 61 0.09 7.06 -4.19
C PHE A 61 1.36 6.91 -5.04
N LYS A 62 1.24 6.89 -6.37
CA LYS A 62 2.39 6.86 -7.28
C LYS A 62 3.33 8.07 -7.09
N ARG A 63 2.85 9.17 -6.52
CA ARG A 63 3.65 10.38 -6.29
C ARG A 63 4.04 10.56 -4.83
N LEU A 64 3.18 10.18 -3.88
CA LEU A 64 3.42 10.45 -2.46
C LEU A 64 4.02 9.27 -1.68
N CYS A 65 3.89 8.02 -2.17
CA CYS A 65 4.41 6.85 -1.46
C CYS A 65 5.90 6.60 -1.74
N HIS A 66 6.51 5.76 -0.90
CA HIS A 66 7.90 5.34 -1.05
C HIS A 66 8.08 4.40 -2.25
N ASP A 67 8.95 4.80 -3.19
CA ASP A 67 9.33 4.06 -4.40
C ASP A 67 8.19 3.20 -5.01
N PRO A 68 7.11 3.84 -5.50
CA PRO A 68 5.91 3.12 -5.90
C PRO A 68 6.08 2.42 -7.25
N VAL A 69 5.39 1.29 -7.39
CA VAL A 69 5.20 0.57 -8.65
C VAL A 69 3.72 0.32 -8.89
N LEU A 70 3.20 0.90 -9.98
CA LEU A 70 1.85 0.63 -10.45
C LEU A 70 1.81 -0.58 -11.37
N ILE A 71 0.94 -1.53 -11.07
CA ILE A 71 0.74 -2.78 -11.78
C ILE A 71 -0.74 -2.90 -12.15
N ALA A 72 -1.08 -2.48 -13.37
CA ALA A 72 -2.42 -2.67 -13.94
C ALA A 72 -2.60 -4.07 -14.58
N SER A 73 -1.50 -4.68 -15.00
CA SER A 73 -1.44 -6.07 -15.43
C SER A 73 -0.05 -6.61 -15.22
N MET A 74 0.08 -7.91 -14.93
CA MET A 74 1.38 -8.53 -14.73
C MET A 74 1.51 -9.77 -15.61
N SER A 75 2.60 -9.83 -16.37
CA SER A 75 2.92 -10.94 -17.26
C SER A 75 3.44 -12.17 -16.52
N SER A 76 4.06 -12.00 -15.35
CA SER A 76 4.56 -13.10 -14.52
C SER A 76 4.60 -12.72 -13.04
N PRO A 77 4.06 -13.56 -12.12
CA PRO A 77 4.17 -13.34 -10.67
C PRO A 77 5.60 -13.19 -10.16
N ALA A 78 6.58 -13.79 -10.84
CA ALA A 78 7.99 -13.73 -10.46
C ALA A 78 8.61 -12.33 -10.63
N LEU A 79 7.96 -11.43 -11.39
CA LEU A 79 8.45 -10.05 -11.52
C LEU A 79 8.36 -9.29 -10.20
N LEU A 80 7.32 -9.54 -9.40
CA LEU A 80 7.12 -8.79 -8.18
C LEU A 80 8.26 -9.00 -7.15
N PRO A 81 8.64 -10.25 -6.77
CA PRO A 81 9.80 -10.47 -5.90
C PRO A 81 11.12 -9.95 -6.51
N ARG A 82 11.29 -10.01 -7.83
CA ARG A 82 12.48 -9.46 -8.50
C ARG A 82 12.59 -7.95 -8.34
N MET A 83 11.46 -7.24 -8.41
CA MET A 83 11.43 -5.79 -8.20
C MET A 83 11.75 -5.43 -6.75
N LEU A 84 11.32 -6.26 -5.79
CA LEU A 84 11.58 -6.08 -4.36
C LEU A 84 13.00 -6.49 -3.94
N ASN A 85 13.74 -7.19 -4.81
CA ASN A 85 15.11 -7.61 -4.51
C ASN A 85 16.10 -6.43 -4.42
N ASN A 86 15.74 -5.27 -4.99
CA ASN A 86 16.59 -4.07 -4.99
C ASN A 86 16.24 -3.08 -3.86
N GLY A 87 15.26 -3.40 -3.02
CA GLY A 87 14.76 -2.50 -1.98
C GLY A 87 13.26 -2.64 -1.77
N ILE A 88 12.76 -2.12 -0.65
CA ILE A 88 11.32 -2.06 -0.41
C ILE A 88 10.69 -1.06 -1.38
N ARG A 89 9.60 -1.49 -2.02
CA ARG A 89 8.78 -0.66 -2.93
C ARG A 89 7.34 -0.63 -2.46
N THR A 90 6.57 0.38 -2.85
CA THR A 90 5.12 0.40 -2.63
C THR A 90 4.41 -0.22 -3.83
N VAL A 91 3.73 -1.36 -3.63
CA VAL A 91 3.07 -2.09 -4.71
C VAL A 91 1.63 -1.59 -4.88
N LEU A 92 1.30 -1.02 -6.02
CA LEU A 92 -0.02 -0.50 -6.35
C LEU A 92 -0.65 -1.40 -7.40
N LEU A 93 -1.63 -2.21 -7.01
CA LEU A 93 -2.35 -3.11 -7.91
C LEU A 93 -3.67 -2.48 -8.31
N ASP A 94 -3.82 -2.21 -9.61
CA ASP A 94 -5.09 -1.73 -10.16
C ASP A 94 -5.91 -2.90 -10.75
N GLU A 95 -7.21 -2.66 -10.91
CA GLU A 95 -8.14 -3.58 -11.55
C GLU A 95 -8.07 -5.00 -10.94
N VAL A 96 -8.00 -5.09 -9.60
CA VAL A 96 -7.72 -6.33 -8.85
C VAL A 96 -8.72 -7.45 -9.15
N HIS A 97 -9.98 -7.11 -9.41
CA HIS A 97 -11.00 -8.07 -9.85
C HIS A 97 -10.62 -8.77 -11.16
N ARG A 98 -9.88 -8.09 -12.05
CA ARG A 98 -9.30 -8.66 -13.26
C ARG A 98 -7.91 -9.23 -13.02
N THR A 99 -7.04 -8.58 -12.25
CA THR A 99 -5.64 -8.99 -12.04
C THR A 99 -5.54 -10.26 -11.20
N LEU A 100 -6.43 -10.45 -10.22
CA LEU A 100 -6.49 -11.62 -9.34
C LEU A 100 -7.65 -12.56 -9.69
N SER A 101 -8.10 -12.54 -10.95
CA SER A 101 -9.16 -13.42 -11.40
C SER A 101 -8.71 -14.89 -11.37
N PRO A 102 -9.47 -15.83 -10.77
CA PRO A 102 -9.03 -17.22 -10.55
C PRO A 102 -8.71 -18.02 -11.83
N ASP A 103 -9.24 -17.60 -12.98
CA ASP A 103 -9.02 -18.19 -14.29
C ASP A 103 -7.66 -17.82 -14.91
N LYS A 104 -6.97 -16.81 -14.37
CA LYS A 104 -5.67 -16.38 -14.90
C LYS A 104 -4.52 -17.25 -14.39
N PRO A 105 -3.63 -17.71 -15.29
CA PRO A 105 -2.42 -18.43 -14.90
C PRO A 105 -1.56 -17.62 -13.92
N GLY A 106 -1.08 -18.27 -12.86
CA GLY A 106 -0.17 -17.66 -11.88
C GLY A 106 -0.84 -16.76 -10.84
N VAL A 107 -2.16 -16.58 -10.84
CA VAL A 107 -2.85 -15.77 -9.82
C VAL A 107 -2.67 -16.33 -8.41
N GLY A 108 -2.69 -17.65 -8.23
CA GLY A 108 -2.43 -18.26 -6.92
C GLY A 108 -1.05 -17.88 -6.35
N ASP A 109 -0.02 -17.84 -7.20
CA ASP A 109 1.32 -17.41 -6.82
C ASP A 109 1.36 -15.93 -6.47
N LEU A 110 0.67 -15.09 -7.24
CA LEU A 110 0.58 -13.65 -6.96
C LEU A 110 -0.12 -13.38 -5.62
N VAL A 111 -1.25 -14.04 -5.36
CA VAL A 111 -1.96 -13.96 -4.07
C VAL A 111 -1.06 -14.41 -2.93
N ALA A 112 -0.29 -15.50 -3.11
CA ALA A 112 0.67 -15.96 -2.12
C ALA A 112 1.77 -14.92 -1.84
N ILE A 113 2.32 -14.27 -2.87
CA ILE A 113 3.31 -13.20 -2.71
C ILE A 113 2.70 -12.00 -1.95
N ILE A 114 1.49 -11.59 -2.30
CA ILE A 114 0.77 -10.51 -1.60
C ILE A 114 0.50 -10.89 -0.13
N ASN A 115 0.14 -12.14 0.16
CA ASN A 115 -0.17 -12.57 1.53
C ASN A 115 1.08 -12.74 2.39
N THR A 116 2.17 -13.25 1.82
CA THR A 116 3.45 -13.44 2.53
C THR A 116 4.17 -12.13 2.76
N GLY A 117 4.18 -11.25 1.75
CA GLY A 117 4.83 -9.94 1.80
C GLY A 117 4.24 -8.94 2.81
N TYR A 118 3.22 -9.36 3.56
CA TYR A 118 2.65 -8.59 4.67
C TYR A 118 3.61 -8.48 5.86
N ARG A 119 4.57 -9.41 6.01
CA ARG A 119 5.47 -9.49 7.16
C ARG A 119 6.93 -9.42 6.73
N ARG A 120 7.74 -8.66 7.48
CA ARG A 120 9.18 -8.54 7.24
C ARG A 120 9.88 -9.89 7.39
N GLY A 121 10.85 -10.16 6.52
CA GLY A 121 11.58 -11.43 6.46
C GLY A 121 10.86 -12.53 5.65
N ALA A 122 9.69 -12.25 5.07
CA ALA A 122 9.07 -13.16 4.12
C ALA A 122 9.83 -13.16 2.78
N SER A 123 10.08 -14.36 2.26
CA SER A 123 10.70 -14.61 0.96
C SER A 123 9.95 -15.71 0.21
N ARG A 124 10.27 -15.87 -1.07
CA ARG A 124 9.85 -17.01 -1.88
C ARG A 124 11.04 -17.53 -2.68
N PRO A 125 11.25 -18.85 -2.76
CA PRO A 125 12.25 -19.43 -3.65
C PRO A 125 11.86 -19.21 -5.12
N VAL A 126 12.82 -18.77 -5.92
CA VAL A 126 12.68 -18.56 -7.36
C VAL A 126 13.85 -19.22 -8.08
N ASN A 127 13.56 -19.94 -9.17
CA ASN A 127 14.60 -20.49 -10.03
C ASN A 127 15.19 -19.37 -10.90
N VAL A 128 16.51 -19.19 -10.83
CA VAL A 128 17.27 -18.22 -11.62
C VAL A 128 18.31 -18.96 -12.48
N PRO A 129 18.44 -18.62 -13.78
CA PRO A 129 19.45 -19.25 -14.62
C PRO A 129 20.85 -18.76 -14.23
N VAL A 130 21.82 -19.67 -14.18
CA VAL A 130 23.22 -19.35 -13.87
C VAL A 130 24.07 -19.23 -15.13
N LYS A 131 25.12 -18.41 -15.07
CA LYS A 131 26.10 -18.31 -16.17
C LYS A 131 26.80 -19.66 -16.36
N GLY A 132 26.76 -20.20 -17.57
CA GLY A 132 27.28 -21.53 -17.89
C GLY A 132 26.22 -22.63 -18.03
N GLY A 133 24.94 -22.30 -17.80
CA GLY A 133 23.82 -23.22 -17.93
C GLY A 133 23.41 -23.84 -16.58
N GLY A 134 22.14 -24.23 -16.48
CA GLY A 134 21.53 -24.72 -15.23
C GLY A 134 20.68 -23.67 -14.52
N TRP A 135 20.14 -24.05 -13.37
CA TRP A 135 19.25 -23.23 -12.55
C TRP A 135 19.67 -23.34 -11.08
N GLU A 136 19.62 -22.22 -10.37
CA GLU A 136 19.77 -22.18 -8.91
C GLU A 136 18.52 -21.62 -8.25
N VAL A 137 18.27 -22.02 -7.01
CA VAL A 137 17.16 -21.51 -6.20
C VAL A 137 17.66 -20.30 -5.43
N VAL A 138 17.05 -19.14 -5.66
CA VAL A 138 17.33 -17.90 -4.94
C VAL A 138 16.11 -17.51 -4.11
N GLU A 139 16.33 -17.21 -2.83
CA GLU A 139 15.31 -16.64 -1.96
C GLU A 139 15.11 -15.16 -2.30
N MET A 140 13.95 -14.80 -2.84
CA MET A 140 13.62 -13.41 -3.17
C MET A 140 12.65 -12.83 -2.14
N PRO A 141 12.88 -11.59 -1.64
CA PRO A 141 12.01 -10.98 -0.65
C PRO A 141 10.62 -10.68 -1.23
N THR A 142 9.60 -10.80 -0.40
CA THR A 142 8.22 -10.43 -0.78
C THR A 142 7.67 -9.25 0.03
N PHE A 143 8.37 -8.83 1.08
CA PHE A 143 7.91 -7.78 1.98
C PHE A 143 7.82 -6.42 1.30
N ALA A 144 6.63 -5.82 1.31
CA ALA A 144 6.34 -4.53 0.72
C ALA A 144 5.00 -3.98 1.24
N PRO A 145 4.82 -2.65 1.37
CA PRO A 145 3.49 -2.06 1.34
C PRO A 145 2.75 -2.42 0.05
N ALA A 146 1.44 -2.70 0.13
CA ALA A 146 0.64 -2.78 -1.09
C ALA A 146 -0.78 -2.25 -0.94
N ALA A 147 -1.24 -1.53 -1.96
CA ALA A 147 -2.61 -1.11 -2.15
C ALA A 147 -3.24 -1.92 -3.30
N LEU A 148 -4.48 -2.36 -3.11
CA LEU A 148 -5.25 -3.19 -4.03
C LEU A 148 -6.54 -2.45 -4.37
N ALA A 149 -6.64 -1.97 -5.60
CA ALA A 149 -7.82 -1.30 -6.13
C ALA A 149 -8.67 -2.23 -6.99
N GLY A 150 -9.95 -2.35 -6.67
CA GLY A 150 -10.89 -3.11 -7.48
C GLY A 150 -12.32 -2.93 -6.98
N ASN A 151 -13.30 -3.19 -7.85
CA ASN A 151 -14.70 -3.22 -7.44
C ASN A 151 -14.98 -4.58 -6.81
N ASP A 152 -15.32 -4.61 -5.52
CA ASP A 152 -15.70 -5.82 -4.77
C ASP A 152 -14.89 -7.07 -5.16
N PRO A 153 -13.55 -7.04 -5.02
CA PRO A 153 -12.73 -8.16 -5.45
C PRO A 153 -13.05 -9.39 -4.57
N ASN A 154 -13.32 -10.52 -5.23
CA ASN A 154 -13.54 -11.80 -4.56
C ASN A 154 -12.21 -12.36 -4.02
N LEU A 155 -11.79 -11.82 -2.88
CA LEU A 155 -10.56 -12.17 -2.19
C LEU A 155 -10.86 -13.20 -1.10
N ALA A 156 -9.99 -14.22 -1.00
CA ALA A 156 -10.07 -15.20 0.08
C ALA A 156 -9.89 -14.55 1.47
N GLU A 157 -10.46 -15.18 2.49
CA GLU A 157 -10.49 -14.67 3.87
C GLU A 157 -9.09 -14.45 4.46
N ASP A 158 -8.14 -15.30 4.09
CA ASP A 158 -6.74 -15.13 4.48
C ASP A 158 -6.18 -13.79 3.97
N THR A 159 -6.49 -13.43 2.74
CA THR A 159 -6.08 -12.20 2.09
C THR A 159 -6.78 -11.01 2.75
N ARG A 160 -8.11 -11.06 2.87
CA ARG A 160 -8.93 -10.02 3.52
C ARG A 160 -8.53 -9.74 4.95
N SER A 161 -8.16 -10.77 5.72
CA SER A 161 -7.74 -10.61 7.12
C SER A 161 -6.56 -9.65 7.26
N ARG A 162 -5.68 -9.57 6.25
CA ARG A 162 -4.49 -8.70 6.19
C ARG A 162 -4.76 -7.29 5.63
N MET A 163 -6.01 -6.99 5.26
CA MET A 163 -6.41 -5.73 4.65
C MET A 163 -7.04 -4.74 5.63
N ILE A 164 -6.81 -3.45 5.39
CA ILE A 164 -7.65 -2.35 5.88
C ILE A 164 -8.35 -1.76 4.66
N ARG A 165 -9.68 -1.62 4.72
CA ARG A 165 -10.50 -1.17 3.60
C ARG A 165 -10.76 0.32 3.70
N VAL A 166 -10.58 1.02 2.59
CA VAL A 166 -11.06 2.38 2.34
C VAL A 166 -12.18 2.28 1.32
N LEU A 167 -13.36 2.77 1.66
CA LEU A 167 -14.52 2.71 0.78
C LEU A 167 -14.71 4.06 0.09
N LEU A 168 -14.50 4.09 -1.23
CA LEU A 168 -14.66 5.29 -2.03
C LEU A 168 -16.08 5.41 -2.58
N MET A 169 -16.51 6.64 -2.81
CA MET A 169 -17.78 6.97 -3.45
C MET A 169 -17.54 7.96 -4.60
N PRO A 170 -18.32 7.88 -5.69
CA PRO A 170 -18.23 8.88 -6.75
C PRO A 170 -18.51 10.28 -6.22
N ASP A 171 -17.79 11.27 -6.74
CA ASP A 171 -18.11 12.68 -6.49
C ASP A 171 -19.19 13.14 -7.47
N LEU A 172 -20.45 12.94 -7.08
CA LEU A 172 -21.61 13.33 -7.90
C LEU A 172 -21.89 14.83 -7.82
N ASP A 173 -21.40 15.50 -6.79
CA ASP A 173 -21.68 16.90 -6.49
C ASP A 173 -20.58 17.86 -7.02
N GLY A 174 -19.49 17.32 -7.59
CA GLY A 174 -18.36 18.11 -8.11
C GLY A 174 -17.62 18.88 -7.02
N THR A 175 -17.48 18.26 -5.85
CA THR A 175 -16.87 18.87 -4.67
C THR A 175 -15.36 18.67 -4.57
N VAL A 176 -14.82 17.66 -5.27
CA VAL A 176 -13.37 17.45 -5.34
C VAL A 176 -12.77 18.16 -6.55
N GLU A 177 -11.52 18.59 -6.41
CA GLU A 177 -10.70 19.13 -7.49
C GLU A 177 -10.28 18.01 -8.45
N ASP A 178 -10.09 18.36 -9.72
CA ASP A 178 -9.50 17.47 -10.71
C ASP A 178 -8.02 17.24 -10.42
N SER A 179 -7.56 15.99 -10.58
CA SER A 179 -6.14 15.64 -10.46
C SER A 179 -5.37 15.95 -11.75
N ASP A 180 -5.31 17.23 -12.13
CA ASP A 180 -4.54 17.66 -13.30
C ASP A 180 -3.04 17.69 -12.99
N TRP A 181 -2.36 16.61 -13.39
CA TRP A 181 -0.96 16.39 -13.07
C TRP A 181 0.00 17.36 -13.75
N GLU A 182 -0.41 18.05 -14.82
CA GLU A 182 0.42 19.09 -15.44
C GLU A 182 0.71 20.24 -14.47
N TYR A 183 -0.22 20.53 -13.57
CA TYR A 183 -0.09 21.61 -12.58
C TYR A 183 0.25 21.12 -11.17
N LEU A 184 -0.08 19.86 -10.87
CA LEU A 184 0.09 19.30 -9.52
C LEU A 184 1.44 18.63 -9.27
N GLU A 185 2.23 18.32 -10.30
CA GLU A 185 3.50 17.58 -10.14
C GLU A 185 4.44 18.23 -9.12
N ASN A 186 4.72 19.53 -9.27
CA ASN A 186 5.63 20.23 -8.36
C ASN A 186 5.11 20.28 -6.92
N GLU A 187 3.79 20.40 -6.72
CA GLU A 187 3.19 20.42 -5.38
C GLU A 187 3.25 19.02 -4.74
N ALA A 188 3.01 17.97 -5.54
CA ALA A 188 3.09 16.59 -5.10
C ALA A 188 4.53 16.19 -4.75
N ASP A 189 5.51 16.60 -5.55
CA ASP A 189 6.93 16.35 -5.29
C ASP A 189 7.38 17.03 -4.00
N ALA A 190 7.03 18.31 -3.80
CA ALA A 190 7.33 19.01 -2.56
C ALA A 190 6.69 18.34 -1.32
N LEU A 191 5.45 17.86 -1.44
CA LEU A 191 4.79 17.13 -0.37
C LEU A 191 5.44 15.77 -0.12
N GLN A 192 5.90 15.08 -1.18
CA GLN A 192 6.63 13.82 -1.06
C GLN A 192 7.96 14.02 -0.32
N ASP A 193 8.71 15.07 -0.67
CA ASP A 193 9.97 15.42 -0.01
C ASP A 193 9.73 15.68 1.48
N GLU A 194 8.71 16.46 1.82
CA GLU A 194 8.32 16.69 3.23
C GLU A 194 7.98 15.39 3.98
N ILE A 195 7.26 14.46 3.32
CA ILE A 195 6.95 13.13 3.90
C ILE A 195 8.23 12.33 4.11
N ALA A 196 9.11 12.30 3.11
CA ALA A 196 10.35 11.52 3.13
C ALA A 196 11.34 12.05 4.19
N GLU A 197 11.51 13.37 4.28
CA GLU A 197 12.33 14.03 5.30
C GLU A 197 11.81 13.75 6.70
N TRP A 198 10.50 13.90 6.91
CA TRP A 198 9.89 13.60 8.19
C TRP A 198 10.06 12.11 8.54
N ALA A 199 9.78 11.21 7.61
CA ALA A 199 9.94 9.77 7.80
C ALA A 199 11.38 9.42 8.17
N ALA A 200 12.37 9.97 7.47
CA ALA A 200 13.79 9.78 7.78
C ALA A 200 14.12 10.20 9.22
N SER A 201 13.59 11.33 9.69
CA SER A 201 13.77 11.79 11.08
C SER A 201 13.07 10.90 12.12
N ALA A 202 12.00 10.19 11.73
CA ALA A 202 11.18 9.38 12.61
C ALA A 202 11.61 7.90 12.69
N ARG A 203 12.52 7.43 11.83
CA ARG A 203 12.90 6.00 11.73
C ARG A 203 13.28 5.39 13.08
N GLU A 204 14.22 5.99 13.79
CA GLU A 204 14.69 5.49 15.09
C GLU A 204 13.59 5.52 16.15
N LYS A 205 12.69 6.50 16.09
CA LYS A 205 11.55 6.59 17.00
C LYS A 205 10.52 5.48 16.75
N VAL A 206 10.26 5.14 15.49
CA VAL A 206 9.25 4.15 15.07
C VAL A 206 9.74 2.72 15.28
N LYS A 207 11.04 2.49 15.08
CA LYS A 207 11.67 1.18 15.23
C LYS A 207 11.48 0.65 16.65
N GLY A 208 10.79 -0.48 16.76
CA GLY A 208 10.52 -1.11 18.05
C GLY A 208 9.50 -0.38 18.95
N MET A 209 8.90 0.73 18.50
CA MET A 209 7.95 1.52 19.29
C MET A 209 6.82 0.64 19.86
N VAL A 210 6.61 0.72 21.17
CA VAL A 210 5.45 0.13 21.83
C VAL A 210 4.29 1.11 21.71
N VAL A 211 3.15 0.63 21.20
CA VAL A 211 1.92 1.43 21.10
C VAL A 211 0.76 0.64 21.66
N ASP A 212 -0.12 1.35 22.35
CA ASP A 212 -1.38 0.80 22.82
C ASP A 212 -2.40 0.77 21.69
N LEU A 213 -3.17 -0.31 21.66
CA LEU A 213 -4.28 -0.51 20.74
C LEU A 213 -5.53 -0.83 21.58
N PRO A 214 -6.74 -0.48 21.10
CA PRO A 214 -7.98 -0.81 21.81
C PRO A 214 -8.07 -2.29 22.18
N ALA A 215 -8.71 -2.62 23.30
CA ALA A 215 -8.76 -3.99 23.83
C ALA A 215 -9.31 -5.03 22.83
N GLY A 216 -10.24 -4.63 21.95
CA GLY A 216 -10.77 -5.50 20.88
C GLY A 216 -9.83 -5.71 19.69
N CYS A 217 -8.72 -4.99 19.61
CA CYS A 217 -7.73 -5.10 18.54
C CYS A 217 -6.74 -6.24 18.83
N VAL A 218 -7.17 -7.47 18.59
CA VAL A 218 -6.42 -8.71 18.86
C VAL A 218 -5.98 -9.41 17.57
N GLY A 219 -5.07 -10.40 17.70
CA GLY A 219 -4.63 -11.24 16.59
C GLY A 219 -4.19 -10.44 15.36
N ARG A 220 -4.79 -10.76 14.21
CA ARG A 220 -4.48 -10.11 12.93
C ARG A 220 -4.87 -8.63 12.89
N ALA A 221 -5.94 -8.21 13.57
CA ALA A 221 -6.29 -6.79 13.68
C ALA A 221 -5.16 -6.01 14.37
N LYS A 222 -4.58 -6.57 15.44
CA LYS A 222 -3.43 -5.98 16.13
C LYS A 222 -2.22 -5.85 15.21
N GLU A 223 -1.97 -6.84 14.37
CA GLU A 223 -0.84 -6.80 13.42
C GLU A 223 -1.03 -5.73 12.33
N LYS A 224 -2.27 -5.50 11.87
CA LYS A 224 -2.59 -4.49 10.84
C LYS A 224 -2.45 -3.07 11.36
N TRP A 225 -3.05 -2.82 12.52
CA TRP A 225 -3.20 -1.46 13.05
C TRP A 225 -1.97 -0.97 13.81
N ARG A 226 -1.11 -1.86 14.33
CA ARG A 226 0.09 -1.47 15.06
C ARG A 226 1.05 -0.58 14.24
N PRO A 227 1.47 -0.92 13.02
CA PRO A 227 2.35 -0.04 12.25
C PRO A 227 1.71 1.32 11.96
N ILE A 228 0.42 1.34 11.59
CA ILE A 228 -0.34 2.59 11.38
C ILE A 228 -0.39 3.45 12.65
N LYS A 229 -0.63 2.83 13.81
CA LYS A 229 -0.65 3.53 15.11
C LYS A 229 0.73 4.06 15.49
N ARG A 230 1.81 3.35 15.17
CA ARG A 230 3.18 3.85 15.37
C ARG A 230 3.44 5.13 14.59
N VAL A 231 3.01 5.18 13.32
CA VAL A 231 3.11 6.40 12.52
C VAL A 231 2.32 7.55 13.16
N ALA A 232 1.07 7.31 13.56
CA ALA A 232 0.24 8.32 14.23
C ALA A 232 0.88 8.86 15.52
N VAL A 233 1.35 7.97 16.38
CA VAL A 233 2.02 8.33 17.65
C VAL A 233 3.34 9.05 17.39
N ALA A 234 4.12 8.60 16.41
CA ALA A 234 5.36 9.25 16.02
C ALA A 234 5.13 10.68 15.52
N ALA A 235 4.07 10.88 14.73
CA ALA A 235 3.74 12.14 14.06
C ALA A 235 3.22 13.23 14.97
N CYS A 236 2.36 12.95 15.96
CA CYS A 236 1.94 13.92 17.01
C CYS A 236 1.00 13.32 18.09
N GLY A 237 1.06 12.01 18.38
CA GLY A 237 0.47 11.45 19.61
C GLY A 237 -1.06 11.36 19.70
N ARG A 238 -1.82 11.42 18.60
CA ARG A 238 -3.26 11.04 18.61
C ARG A 238 -3.47 9.55 18.31
#